data_AF-A0A443RZI9-F1
#
_entry.id   AF-A0A443RZI9-F1
#
_cell.length_a   1.000
_cell.length_b   1.000
_cell.length_c   1.000
_cell.angle_alpha   90.00
_cell.angle_beta   90.00
_cell.angle_gamma   90.00
#
_symmetry.space_group_name_H-M   'P 1'
#
loop_
_entity.id
_entity.type
_entity.pdbx_description
1 polymer ?
#
loop_
_entity_poly.entity_id
_entity_poly.type
_entity_poly.pdbx_seq_one_letter_code
_entity_poly.pdbx_strand_id
1 'polypeptide(L)'
;MKIYIFGKKFSSIQHAADVTRIRILMKHGGIYLDNDAVVTQKLDKFLKYEMTVAWPEGQPHLEIQILIAHKNARFLKLWYKSYQKYNGTMWIYNSGVVPAQQIIKPNPSLVHRVTDEFQVKQPESYHLLYHNRIAEKEWRTKYYLFHLNSRGQPMQFNETNIKTYYNGSFGDMARAVLP
;
A
#
# COMPACT_ATOMS: atom_id res chain seq x y z
N MET A 1 -12.86 -10.34 16.24
CA MET A 1 -11.91 -9.21 16.10
C MET A 1 -12.34 -8.10 17.04
N LYS A 2 -11.47 -7.59 17.93
CA LYS A 2 -11.85 -6.48 18.82
C LYS A 2 -12.02 -5.20 17.99
N ILE A 3 -13.25 -4.69 17.90
CA ILE A 3 -13.64 -3.46 17.19
C ILE A 3 -13.18 -2.16 17.90
N TYR A 4 -12.20 -2.26 18.81
CA TYR A 4 -11.70 -1.17 19.63
C TYR A 4 -10.17 -1.08 19.61
N ILE A 5 -9.65 0.14 19.73
CA ILE A 5 -8.24 0.48 19.93
C ILE A 5 -8.14 1.53 21.04
N PHE A 6 -7.38 1.25 22.10
CA PHE A 6 -7.23 2.12 23.28
C PHE A 6 -8.57 2.68 23.82
N GLY A 7 -9.58 1.82 23.94
CA GLY A 7 -10.91 2.20 24.42
C GLY A 7 -11.81 2.91 23.39
N LYS A 8 -11.31 3.20 22.18
CA LYS A 8 -12.08 3.84 21.10
C LYS A 8 -12.59 2.82 20.09
N LYS A 9 -13.88 2.89 19.74
CA LYS A 9 -14.49 2.03 18.72
C LYS A 9 -14.00 2.47 17.32
N PHE A 10 -13.66 1.52 16.46
CA PHE A 10 -13.42 1.81 15.05
C PHE A 10 -14.70 2.26 14.35
N SER A 11 -14.59 3.22 13.45
CA SER A 11 -15.72 3.72 12.65
C SER A 11 -15.98 2.84 11.42
N SER A 12 -15.00 2.07 11.00
CA SER A 12 -15.09 1.18 9.83
C SER A 12 -14.21 -0.07 10.00
N ILE A 13 -14.48 -1.10 9.20
CA ILE A 13 -13.64 -2.30 9.15
C ILE A 13 -12.26 -1.98 8.56
N GLN A 14 -12.17 -0.98 7.67
CA GLN A 14 -10.92 -0.54 7.06
C GLN A 14 -9.98 0.07 8.10
N HIS A 15 -10.49 0.92 9.01
CA HIS A 15 -9.67 1.43 10.12
C HIS A 15 -9.24 0.31 11.09
N ALA A 16 -10.08 -0.71 11.29
CA ALA A 16 -9.69 -1.88 12.05
C ALA A 16 -8.59 -2.69 11.34
N ALA A 17 -8.65 -2.80 10.01
CA ALA A 17 -7.62 -3.43 9.19
C ALA A 17 -6.29 -2.66 9.28
N ASP A 18 -6.34 -1.33 9.35
CA ASP A 18 -5.14 -0.49 9.51
C ASP A 18 -4.34 -0.83 10.77
N VAL A 19 -5.02 -1.02 11.89
CA VAL A 19 -4.36 -1.42 13.13
C VAL A 19 -3.97 -2.90 13.11
N THR A 20 -4.77 -3.73 12.42
CA THR A 20 -4.52 -5.17 12.33
C THR A 20 -3.24 -5.47 11.57
N ARG A 21 -2.96 -4.80 10.44
CA ARG A 21 -1.70 -4.99 9.71
C ARG A 21 -0.47 -4.60 10.54
N ILE A 22 -0.57 -3.52 11.32
CA ILE A 22 0.50 -3.12 12.26
C ILE A 22 0.75 -4.23 13.30
N ARG A 23 -0.32 -4.76 13.91
CA ARG A 23 -0.21 -5.83 14.91
C ARG A 23 0.35 -7.13 14.34
N ILE A 24 -0.07 -7.50 13.12
CA ILE A 24 0.45 -8.68 12.42
C ILE A 24 1.95 -8.51 12.17
N LEU A 25 2.38 -7.36 11.64
CA LEU A 25 3.79 -7.08 11.40
C LEU A 25 4.59 -7.01 12.71
N MET A 26 4.04 -6.46 13.80
CA MET A 26 4.71 -6.50 15.11
C MET A 26 4.88 -7.93 15.65
N LYS A 27 3.97 -8.84 15.32
CA LYS A 27 4.01 -10.24 15.79
C LYS A 27 4.93 -11.09 14.91
N HIS A 28 4.88 -10.92 13.60
CA HIS A 28 5.48 -11.83 12.63
C HIS A 28 6.59 -11.21 11.79
N GLY A 29 6.59 -9.88 11.61
CA GLY A 29 7.39 -9.22 10.59
C GLY A 29 6.98 -9.65 9.19
N GLY A 30 7.87 -9.47 8.22
CA GLY A 30 7.68 -9.91 6.84
C GLY A 30 7.01 -8.83 5.98
N ILE A 31 6.19 -9.29 5.03
CA ILE A 31 5.55 -8.46 4.00
C ILE A 31 4.03 -8.53 4.22
N TYR A 32 3.40 -7.37 4.37
CA TYR A 32 1.96 -7.21 4.26
C TYR A 32 1.62 -6.61 2.89
N LEU A 33 0.58 -7.12 2.26
CA LEU A 33 0.02 -6.64 0.99
C LEU A 33 -1.49 -6.52 1.14
N ASP A 34 -2.08 -5.47 0.57
CA ASP A 34 -3.52 -5.44 0.34
C ASP A 34 -3.90 -6.48 -0.74
N ASN A 35 -5.15 -6.95 -0.68
CA ASN A 35 -5.65 -8.00 -1.58
C ASN A 35 -5.77 -7.54 -3.05
N ASP A 36 -5.81 -6.22 -3.27
CA ASP A 36 -5.86 -5.58 -4.57
C ASP A 36 -4.47 -5.10 -5.02
N ALA A 37 -3.42 -5.89 -4.76
CA ALA A 37 -2.06 -5.61 -5.20
C ALA A 37 -1.51 -6.69 -6.14
N VAL A 38 -0.77 -6.26 -7.16
CA VAL A 38 -0.03 -7.16 -8.07
C VAL A 38 1.46 -6.97 -7.86
N VAL A 39 2.14 -8.03 -7.45
CA VAL A 39 3.60 -8.08 -7.29
C VAL A 39 4.23 -8.51 -8.62
N THR A 40 5.07 -7.67 -9.18
CA THR A 40 5.71 -7.88 -10.50
C THR A 40 7.16 -8.34 -10.37
N GLN A 41 7.78 -8.16 -9.20
CA GLN A 41 9.16 -8.53 -8.90
C GLN A 41 9.31 -9.04 -7.46
N LYS A 42 10.41 -9.77 -7.18
CA LYS A 42 10.75 -10.18 -5.81
C LYS A 42 10.93 -8.95 -4.90
N LEU A 43 10.30 -8.99 -3.73
CA LEU A 43 10.35 -7.94 -2.71
C LEU A 43 11.43 -8.20 -1.63
N ASP A 44 12.13 -9.32 -1.72
CA ASP A 44 13.13 -9.79 -0.76
C ASP A 44 14.25 -8.77 -0.49
N LYS A 45 14.67 -8.01 -1.50
CA LYS A 45 15.68 -6.95 -1.36
C LYS A 45 15.31 -5.89 -0.30
N PHE A 46 14.02 -5.74 0.01
CA PHE A 46 13.53 -4.77 1.00
C PHE A 46 13.48 -5.35 2.42
N LEU A 47 13.59 -6.67 2.60
CA LEU A 47 13.58 -7.33 3.92
C LEU A 47 14.83 -7.03 4.75
N LYS A 48 15.90 -6.52 4.14
CA LYS A 48 17.12 -6.09 4.85
C LYS A 48 16.92 -4.81 5.67
N TYR A 49 15.89 -4.02 5.37
CA TYR A 49 15.59 -2.79 6.10
C TYR A 49 14.71 -3.09 7.32
N GLU A 50 14.90 -2.32 8.39
CA GLU A 50 14.06 -2.44 9.59
C GLU A 50 12.57 -2.24 9.28
N MET A 51 12.27 -1.25 8.42
CA MET A 51 10.94 -0.93 7.93
C MET A 51 11.09 -0.37 6.51
N THR A 52 10.27 -0.83 5.56
CA THR A 52 10.10 -0.24 4.24
C THR A 52 8.65 0.20 4.06
N VAL A 53 8.45 1.43 3.60
CA VAL A 53 7.13 2.03 3.35
C VAL A 53 7.04 2.60 1.95
N ALA A 54 5.83 2.57 1.38
CA ALA A 54 5.51 3.36 0.20
C ALA A 54 5.15 4.79 0.63
N TRP A 55 5.94 5.75 0.18
CA TRP A 55 5.64 7.16 0.43
C TRP A 55 6.03 8.00 -0.79
N PRO A 56 5.09 8.27 -1.70
CA PRO A 56 5.40 9.03 -2.91
C PRO A 56 5.89 10.45 -2.62
N GLU A 57 6.74 10.99 -3.49
CA GLU A 57 7.27 12.35 -3.33
C GLU A 57 6.16 13.41 -3.39
N GLY A 58 6.28 14.45 -2.56
CA GLY A 58 5.28 15.52 -2.44
C GLY A 58 3.97 15.12 -1.72
N GLN A 59 3.76 13.86 -1.36
CA GLN A 59 2.53 13.40 -0.72
C GLN A 59 2.55 13.61 0.81
N PRO A 60 1.45 14.11 1.43
CA PRO A 60 1.43 14.33 2.88
C PRO A 60 1.15 13.05 3.69
N HIS A 61 0.86 11.92 3.05
CA HIS A 61 0.53 10.66 3.70
C HIS A 61 1.30 9.47 3.12
N LEU A 62 1.51 8.45 3.95
CA LEU A 62 1.97 7.13 3.51
C LEU A 62 0.87 6.41 2.73
N GLU A 63 1.33 5.53 1.84
CA GLU A 63 0.53 4.47 1.24
C GLU A 63 0.84 3.16 2.00
N ILE A 64 -0.21 2.40 2.29
CA ILE A 64 -0.18 1.27 3.25
C ILE A 64 -0.59 -0.07 2.64
N GLN A 65 -0.79 -0.09 1.32
CA GLN A 65 -1.09 -1.27 0.52
C GLN A 65 0.08 -2.24 0.48
N ILE A 66 1.29 -1.76 0.78
CA ILE A 66 2.49 -2.55 1.00
C ILE A 66 3.23 -2.03 2.23
N LEU A 67 3.56 -2.95 3.14
CA LEU A 67 4.41 -2.68 4.30
C LEU A 67 5.35 -3.85 4.47
N ILE A 68 6.65 -3.56 4.59
CA ILE A 68 7.67 -4.59 4.81
C ILE A 68 8.40 -4.23 6.08
N ALA A 69 8.42 -5.13 7.07
CA ALA A 69 8.95 -4.79 8.37
C ALA A 69 9.62 -5.97 9.06
N HIS A 70 10.71 -5.68 9.76
CA HIS A 70 11.15 -6.54 10.84
C HIS A 70 10.14 -6.48 12.00
N LYS A 71 9.86 -7.60 12.68
CA LYS A 71 8.87 -7.67 13.77
C LYS A 71 9.12 -6.67 14.90
N ASN A 72 10.38 -6.30 15.11
CA ASN A 72 10.79 -5.34 16.14
C ASN A 72 10.93 -3.88 15.64
N ALA A 73 10.49 -3.57 14.42
CA ALA A 73 10.62 -2.24 13.84
C ALA A 73 10.08 -1.15 14.78
N ARG A 74 10.93 -0.16 15.08
CA ARG A 74 10.62 0.97 15.99
C ARG A 74 9.45 1.78 15.48
N PHE A 75 9.39 1.98 14.16
CA PHE A 75 8.29 2.67 13.50
C PHE A 75 6.92 2.05 13.82
N LEU A 76 6.78 0.71 13.77
CA LEU A 76 5.50 0.03 14.06
C LEU A 76 5.01 0.32 15.48
N LYS A 77 5.90 0.37 16.47
CA LYS A 77 5.56 0.66 17.86
C LYS A 77 5.07 2.11 18.02
N LEU A 78 5.74 3.05 17.36
CA LEU A 78 5.36 4.47 17.38
C LEU A 78 4.02 4.69 16.67
N TRP A 79 3.83 4.08 15.49
CA TRP A 79 2.60 4.15 14.73
C TRP A 79 1.43 3.48 15.47
N TYR A 80 1.62 2.31 16.07
CA TYR A 80 0.60 1.69 16.90
C TYR A 80 0.18 2.60 18.07
N LYS A 81 1.15 3.21 18.77
CA LYS A 81 0.87 4.12 19.89
C LYS A 81 0.11 5.38 19.45
N SER A 82 0.33 5.89 18.24
CA SER A 82 -0.36 7.11 17.78
C SER A 82 -1.89 6.95 17.70
N TYR A 83 -2.40 5.72 17.56
CA TYR A 83 -3.82 5.41 17.61
C TYR A 83 -4.47 5.68 18.99
N GLN A 84 -3.73 6.01 20.05
CA GLN A 84 -4.31 6.57 21.27
C GLN A 84 -5.15 7.84 20.96
N LYS A 85 -4.70 8.63 19.97
CA LYS A 85 -5.42 9.79 19.44
C LYS A 85 -6.28 9.46 18.21
N TYR A 86 -6.72 8.20 18.08
CA TYR A 86 -7.54 7.76 16.94
C TYR A 86 -8.71 8.71 16.66
N ASN A 87 -8.78 9.17 15.41
CA ASN A 87 -9.84 9.98 14.84
C ASN A 87 -10.58 9.19 13.75
N GLY A 88 -11.78 8.70 14.06
CA GLY A 88 -12.55 7.86 13.15
C GLY A 88 -13.26 8.60 12.00
N THR A 89 -13.28 9.92 11.99
CA THR A 89 -13.98 10.71 10.94
C THR A 89 -13.13 10.95 9.70
N MET A 90 -11.82 10.73 9.78
CA MET A 90 -10.89 10.99 8.68
C MET A 90 -10.27 9.69 8.16
N TRP A 91 -10.49 9.41 6.88
CA TRP A 91 -10.10 8.15 6.23
C TRP A 91 -8.60 7.84 6.31
N ILE A 92 -7.74 8.78 5.91
CA ILE A 92 -6.27 8.57 5.79
C ILE A 92 -5.51 9.07 7.02
N TYR A 93 -6.16 9.79 7.93
CA TYR A 93 -5.45 10.58 8.94
C TYR A 93 -4.56 9.72 9.84
N ASN A 94 -5.12 8.68 10.46
CA ASN A 94 -4.37 7.84 11.42
C ASN A 94 -3.37 6.90 10.73
N SER A 95 -3.70 6.43 9.54
CA SER A 95 -2.95 5.40 8.82
C SER A 95 -1.90 5.95 7.86
N GLY A 96 -2.09 7.16 7.33
CA GLY A 96 -1.19 7.77 6.37
C GLY A 96 -0.59 9.09 6.86
N VAL A 97 -1.41 10.05 7.30
CA VAL A 97 -0.95 11.42 7.61
C VAL A 97 -0.12 11.48 8.89
N VAL A 98 -0.65 10.96 10.01
CA VAL A 98 0.06 10.94 11.30
C VAL A 98 1.42 10.23 11.21
N PRO A 99 1.53 8.99 10.69
CA PRO A 99 2.83 8.34 10.59
C PRO A 99 3.80 9.06 9.66
N ALA A 100 3.34 9.60 8.53
CA ALA A 100 4.18 10.38 7.62
C ALA A 100 4.72 11.66 8.31
N GLN A 101 3.81 12.51 8.79
CA GLN A 101 4.14 13.88 9.18
C GLN A 101 4.67 13.99 10.61
N GLN A 102 4.19 13.16 11.54
CA GLN A 102 4.52 13.29 12.96
C GLN A 102 5.58 12.28 13.43
N ILE A 103 5.81 11.20 12.67
CA ILE A 103 6.75 10.13 13.07
C ILE A 103 7.95 10.09 12.13
N ILE A 104 7.74 9.90 10.82
CA ILE A 104 8.84 9.72 9.87
C ILE A 104 9.49 11.05 9.52
N LYS A 105 8.74 12.11 9.21
CA LYS A 105 9.33 13.40 8.83
C LYS A 105 10.34 13.93 9.86
N PRO A 106 10.09 13.84 11.18
CA PRO A 106 11.09 14.22 12.19
C PRO A 106 12.19 13.17 12.41
N ASN A 107 11.98 11.91 12.00
CA ASN A 107 12.90 10.79 12.21
C ASN A 107 13.03 9.90 10.95
N PRO A 108 13.60 10.42 9.85
CA PRO A 108 13.57 9.73 8.55
C PRO A 108 14.31 8.39 8.57
N SER A 109 15.27 8.22 9.47
CA SER A 109 16.04 6.97 9.64
C SER A 109 15.21 5.78 10.15
N LEU A 110 13.96 6.00 10.58
CA LEU A 110 13.07 4.93 11.03
C LEU A 110 12.58 4.02 9.89
N VAL A 111 12.65 4.49 8.64
CA VAL A 111 12.13 3.76 7.48
C VAL A 111 13.05 3.88 6.28
N HIS A 112 13.06 2.83 5.45
CA HIS A 112 13.45 2.93 4.05
C HIS A 112 12.22 3.35 3.23
N ARG A 113 12.33 4.49 2.56
CA ARG A 113 11.26 5.04 1.73
C ARG A 113 11.41 4.54 0.30
N VAL A 114 10.34 3.97 -0.25
CA VAL A 114 10.20 3.66 -1.68
C VAL A 114 9.16 4.61 -2.25
N THR A 115 9.46 5.21 -3.41
CA THR A 115 8.60 6.19 -4.07
C THR A 115 7.91 5.54 -5.26
N ASP A 116 8.49 5.66 -6.45
CA ASP A 116 7.81 5.35 -7.71
C ASP A 116 7.87 3.86 -8.06
N GLU A 117 8.78 3.09 -7.47
CA GLU A 117 8.87 1.66 -7.76
C GLU A 117 7.72 0.86 -7.14
N PHE A 118 7.02 1.45 -6.15
CA PHE A 118 5.71 1.00 -5.69
C PHE A 118 4.64 1.89 -6.33
N GLN A 119 3.93 1.37 -7.33
CA GLN A 119 2.89 2.09 -8.07
C GLN A 119 1.58 2.15 -7.26
N VAL A 120 1.60 2.97 -6.22
CA VAL A 120 0.50 3.22 -5.28
C VAL A 120 -0.03 4.66 -5.34
N LYS A 121 0.76 5.59 -5.89
CA LYS A 121 0.41 7.02 -5.98
C LYS A 121 -0.71 7.25 -7.00
N GLN A 122 -1.66 8.11 -6.65
CA GLN A 122 -2.72 8.56 -7.55
C GLN A 122 -2.49 10.02 -7.99
N PRO A 123 -2.79 10.37 -9.26
CA PRO A 123 -3.45 9.56 -10.29
C PRO A 123 -2.52 8.71 -11.16
N GLU A 124 -1.21 8.73 -10.92
CA GLU A 124 -0.20 8.14 -11.81
C GLU A 124 -0.36 6.63 -11.97
N SER A 125 -0.53 5.89 -10.87
CA SER A 125 -0.76 4.44 -10.89
C SER A 125 -2.04 4.09 -11.65
N TYR A 126 -3.13 4.83 -11.39
CA TYR A 126 -4.39 4.66 -12.12
C TYR A 126 -4.21 4.91 -13.62
N HIS A 127 -3.44 5.92 -14.00
CA HIS A 127 -3.18 6.19 -15.41
C HIS A 127 -2.41 5.05 -16.07
N LEU A 128 -1.38 4.47 -15.43
CA LEU A 128 -0.66 3.31 -15.96
C LEU A 128 -1.56 2.06 -16.06
N LEU A 129 -2.46 1.87 -15.11
CA LEU A 129 -3.36 0.72 -15.12
C LEU A 129 -4.41 0.80 -16.22
N TYR A 130 -4.99 2.00 -16.44
CA TYR A 130 -6.25 2.11 -17.20
C TYR A 130 -6.20 3.03 -18.43
N HIS A 131 -5.15 3.83 -18.59
CA HIS A 131 -5.10 4.85 -19.66
C HIS A 131 -3.76 4.94 -20.38
N ASN A 132 -2.72 4.26 -19.90
CA ASN A 132 -1.41 4.20 -20.51
C ASN A 132 -0.90 2.77 -20.50
N ARG A 133 -0.92 2.12 -21.66
CA ARG A 133 -0.41 0.76 -21.84
C ARG A 133 1.09 0.81 -22.09
N ILE A 134 1.88 0.43 -21.08
CA ILE A 134 3.34 0.30 -21.20
C ILE A 134 3.73 -1.14 -21.54
N ALA A 135 4.91 -1.32 -22.14
CA ALA A 135 5.39 -2.63 -22.55
C ALA A 135 5.55 -3.59 -21.36
N GLU A 136 5.29 -4.88 -21.58
CA GLU A 136 5.42 -5.91 -20.54
C GLU A 136 6.77 -5.91 -19.85
N LYS A 137 7.84 -5.79 -20.64
CA LYS A 137 9.20 -5.69 -20.10
C LYS A 137 9.33 -4.51 -19.13
N GLU A 138 8.73 -3.36 -19.44
CA GLU A 138 8.83 -2.18 -18.59
C GLU A 138 8.16 -2.39 -17.23
N TRP A 139 6.89 -2.83 -17.22
CA TRP A 139 6.18 -2.99 -15.94
C TRP A 139 6.70 -4.15 -15.09
N ARG A 140 7.32 -5.16 -15.71
CA ARG A 140 7.98 -6.26 -15.00
C ARG A 140 9.35 -5.90 -14.42
N THR A 141 10.08 -4.94 -14.99
CA THR A 141 11.45 -4.62 -14.53
C THR A 141 11.56 -3.32 -13.75
N LYS A 142 10.66 -2.37 -13.98
CA LYS A 142 10.73 -1.03 -13.36
C LYS A 142 9.99 -0.96 -12.02
N TYR A 143 8.88 -1.65 -11.91
CA TYR A 143 8.00 -1.58 -10.75
C TYR A 143 7.98 -2.91 -10.01
N TYR A 144 7.85 -2.86 -8.69
CA TYR A 144 7.76 -4.06 -7.84
C TYR A 144 6.33 -4.43 -7.51
N LEU A 145 5.45 -3.43 -7.46
CA LEU A 145 4.06 -3.60 -7.07
C LEU A 145 3.18 -2.54 -7.72
N PHE A 146 1.97 -2.93 -8.11
CA PHE A 146 0.88 -2.05 -8.49
C PHE A 146 -0.30 -2.21 -7.53
N HIS A 147 -0.86 -1.10 -7.06
CA HIS A 147 -2.16 -1.11 -6.38
C HIS A 147 -3.29 -1.01 -7.41
N LEU A 148 -4.12 -2.05 -7.51
CA LEU A 148 -5.24 -2.18 -8.44
C LEU A 148 -6.47 -1.38 -8.00
N ASN A 149 -6.28 -0.12 -7.64
CA ASN A 149 -7.38 0.76 -7.28
C ASN A 149 -8.28 1.01 -8.50
N SER A 150 -9.49 0.46 -8.49
CA SER A 150 -10.49 0.65 -9.55
C SER A 150 -11.46 1.80 -9.25
N ARG A 151 -11.27 2.55 -8.16
CA ARG A 151 -12.12 3.72 -7.87
C ARG A 151 -11.98 4.74 -8.99
N GLY A 152 -13.11 5.12 -9.59
CA GLY A 152 -13.15 6.05 -10.72
C GLY A 152 -13.04 5.39 -12.09
N GLN A 153 -12.79 4.08 -12.16
CA GLN A 153 -12.85 3.33 -13.42
C GLN A 153 -14.31 3.01 -13.78
N PRO A 154 -14.89 3.57 -14.86
CA PRO A 154 -16.25 3.27 -15.28
C PRO A 154 -16.44 1.82 -15.74
N MET A 155 -15.40 1.16 -16.25
CA MET A 155 -15.50 -0.22 -16.74
C MET A 155 -15.45 -1.21 -15.57
N GLN A 156 -16.50 -2.02 -15.42
CA GLN A 156 -16.47 -3.18 -14.52
C GLN A 156 -15.80 -4.36 -15.23
N PHE A 157 -14.61 -4.74 -14.76
CA PHE A 157 -13.88 -5.85 -15.35
C PHE A 157 -14.45 -7.21 -14.95
N ASN A 158 -14.47 -8.14 -15.90
CA ASN A 158 -14.78 -9.55 -15.70
C ASN A 158 -13.79 -10.41 -16.51
N GLU A 159 -13.90 -11.73 -16.37
CA GLU A 159 -13.04 -12.72 -17.02
C GLU A 159 -13.07 -12.68 -18.56
N THR A 160 -14.06 -12.00 -19.14
CA THR A 160 -14.21 -11.86 -20.59
C THR A 160 -13.63 -10.54 -21.09
N ASN A 161 -14.10 -9.39 -20.57
CA ASN A 161 -13.71 -8.09 -21.09
C ASN A 161 -12.25 -7.71 -20.77
N ILE A 162 -11.66 -8.27 -19.71
CA ILE A 162 -10.27 -8.00 -19.36
C ILE A 162 -9.31 -8.53 -20.42
N LYS A 163 -9.67 -9.64 -21.08
CA LYS A 163 -8.85 -10.27 -22.13
C LYS A 163 -8.69 -9.38 -23.35
N THR A 164 -9.64 -8.49 -23.62
CA THR A 164 -9.62 -7.56 -24.74
C THR A 164 -9.39 -6.11 -24.31
N TYR A 165 -9.00 -5.87 -23.05
CA TYR A 165 -8.68 -4.53 -22.58
C TYR A 165 -7.25 -4.15 -22.96
N TYR A 166 -7.11 -3.07 -23.74
CA TYR A 166 -5.84 -2.57 -24.26
C TYR A 166 -5.60 -1.07 -24.00
N ASN A 167 -6.50 -0.40 -23.27
CA ASN A 167 -6.38 1.04 -22.99
C ASN A 167 -5.31 1.34 -21.93
N GLY A 168 -4.99 0.37 -21.08
CA GLY A 168 -3.97 0.48 -20.05
C GLY A 168 -3.31 -0.86 -19.75
N SER A 169 -2.30 -0.82 -18.88
CA SER A 169 -1.46 -1.98 -18.59
C SER A 169 -2.20 -3.09 -17.83
N PHE A 170 -3.33 -2.79 -17.19
CA PHE A 170 -4.08 -3.76 -16.40
C PHE A 170 -4.52 -4.99 -17.21
N GLY A 171 -4.93 -4.79 -18.47
CA GLY A 171 -5.31 -5.90 -19.35
C GLY A 171 -4.14 -6.83 -19.66
N ASP A 172 -2.95 -6.28 -19.93
CA ASP A 172 -1.74 -7.08 -20.16
C ASP A 172 -1.33 -7.83 -18.88
N MET A 173 -1.38 -7.17 -17.73
CA MET A 173 -1.07 -7.77 -16.43
C MET A 173 -2.02 -8.91 -16.08
N ALA A 174 -3.32 -8.76 -16.36
CA ALA A 174 -4.30 -9.83 -16.15
C ALA A 174 -4.03 -11.02 -17.09
N ARG A 175 -3.83 -10.78 -18.40
CA ARG A 175 -3.50 -11.84 -19.37
C ARG A 175 -2.23 -12.59 -19.02
N ALA A 176 -1.26 -11.93 -18.39
CA ALA A 176 -0.01 -12.54 -17.95
C ALA A 176 -0.15 -13.56 -16.81
N VAL A 177 -1.30 -13.59 -16.10
CA VAL A 177 -1.56 -14.53 -15.00
C VAL A 177 -2.78 -15.43 -15.24
N LEU A 178 -3.53 -15.18 -16.32
CA LEU A 178 -4.61 -16.04 -16.75
C LEU A 178 -4.03 -17.31 -17.40
N PRO A 179 -4.65 -18.49 -17.18
CA PRO A 179 -4.25 -19.74 -17.81
C PRO A 179 -4.48 -19.75 -19.32
#